data_AF-A0A060CCE3-F1
#
_entry.id   AF-A0A060CCE3-F1
#
_cell.length_a   1.000
_cell.length_b   1.000
_cell.length_c   1.000
_cell.angle_alpha   90.00
_cell.angle_beta   90.00
_cell.angle_gamma   90.00
#
_symmetry.space_group_name_H-M   'P 1'
#
loop_
_entity.id
_entity.type
_entity.pdbx_description
1 polymer ?
#
loop_
_entity_poly.entity_id
_entity_poly.type
_entity_poly.pdbx_seq_one_letter_code
_entity_poly.pdbx_strand_id
1 'polypeptide(L)'
;MLLADGTLYCYYADEREKNRNMLQVISVRSTTDLSTWSERTLVSGVPDTYRRPGMFVSTGKMPDGMYRAVIEVVGPHDVPIHLLESDSPAQWGDPQTSGAARVR
;
A
#
# COMPACT_ATOMS: atom_id res chain seq x y z
N MET A 1 5.14 -3.23 7.87
CA MET A 1 5.81 -4.45 7.37
C MET A 1 4.96 -5.66 7.72
N LEU A 2 4.98 -6.71 6.91
CA LEU A 2 4.17 -7.93 7.09
C LEU A 2 5.02 -9.15 6.72
N LEU A 3 5.05 -10.17 7.58
CA LEU A 3 5.66 -11.47 7.28
C LEU A 3 4.55 -12.46 6.92
N ALA A 4 4.63 -13.04 5.72
CA ALA A 4 3.68 -14.05 5.25
C ALA A 4 4.43 -15.08 4.41
N ASP A 5 4.20 -16.37 4.70
CA ASP A 5 4.77 -17.50 3.94
C ASP A 5 6.29 -17.40 3.71
N GLY A 6 7.03 -16.99 4.75
CA GLY A 6 8.49 -16.84 4.69
C GLY A 6 8.99 -15.61 3.91
N THR A 7 8.09 -14.75 3.44
CA THR A 7 8.40 -13.51 2.72
C THR A 7 8.08 -12.30 3.57
N LEU A 8 9.06 -11.39 3.73
CA LEU A 8 8.88 -10.10 4.38
C LEU A 8 8.46 -9.06 3.33
N TYR A 9 7.29 -8.45 3.53
CA TYR A 9 6.78 -7.34 2.72
C TYR A 9 7.00 -6.02 3.46
N CYS A 10 7.70 -5.09 2.80
CA CYS A 10 7.95 -3.75 3.31
C CYS A 10 7.14 -2.74 2.50
N TYR A 11 6.10 -2.20 3.13
CA TYR A 11 5.28 -1.10 2.62
C TYR A 11 5.79 0.22 3.18
N TYR A 12 5.90 1.23 2.33
CA TYR A 12 6.43 2.53 2.72
C TYR A 12 5.85 3.66 1.86
N ALA A 13 5.79 4.86 2.46
CA ALA A 13 5.48 6.09 1.73
C ALA A 13 6.66 6.46 0.82
N ASP A 14 6.37 6.85 -0.41
CA ASP A 14 7.36 7.09 -1.45
C ASP A 14 6.96 8.32 -2.28
N GLU A 15 7.89 9.26 -2.47
CA GLU A 15 7.66 10.48 -3.24
C GLU A 15 8.47 10.55 -4.55
N ARG A 16 8.95 9.40 -5.05
CA ARG A 16 9.74 9.33 -6.29
C ARG A 16 8.89 9.36 -7.57
N GLU A 17 7.58 9.18 -7.48
CA GLU A 17 6.65 9.11 -8.64
C GLU A 17 6.13 10.49 -9.12
N LYS A 18 6.82 11.59 -8.78
CA LYS A 18 6.40 12.96 -9.15
C LYS A 18 6.30 13.17 -10.67
N ASN A 19 7.08 12.44 -11.47
CA ASN A 19 6.99 12.44 -12.93
C ASN A 19 5.67 11.86 -13.47
N ARG A 20 4.88 11.19 -12.63
CA ARG A 20 3.55 10.63 -12.95
C ARG A 20 2.42 11.41 -12.28
N ASN A 21 2.67 12.65 -11.87
CA ASN A 21 1.72 13.52 -11.15
C ASN A 21 1.27 12.98 -9.78
N MET A 22 2.04 12.07 -9.18
CA MET A 22 1.77 11.52 -7.85
C MET A 22 2.74 12.13 -6.84
N LEU A 23 2.23 12.95 -5.90
CA LEU A 23 3.09 13.64 -4.93
C LEU A 23 3.66 12.70 -3.86
N GLN A 24 2.88 11.68 -3.49
CA GLN A 24 3.26 10.62 -2.56
C GLN A 24 2.44 9.38 -2.89
N VAL A 25 3.03 8.21 -2.73
CA VAL A 25 2.40 6.91 -2.95
C VAL A 25 2.75 5.94 -1.83
N ILE A 26 2.01 4.85 -1.71
CA ILE A 26 2.46 3.65 -1.00
C ILE A 26 3.11 2.71 -2.01
N SER A 27 4.35 2.32 -1.73
CA SER A 27 5.08 1.30 -2.49
C SER A 27 5.35 0.08 -1.62
N VAL A 28 5.56 -1.07 -2.26
CA VAL A 28 5.98 -2.32 -1.61
C VAL A 28 7.23 -2.90 -2.27
N ARG A 29 8.09 -3.49 -1.45
CA ARG A 29 9.13 -4.44 -1.87
C ARG A 29 9.06 -5.67 -0.96
N SER A 30 9.50 -6.82 -1.46
CA SER A 30 9.56 -8.05 -0.69
C SER A 30 10.95 -8.68 -0.68
N THR A 31 11.22 -9.52 0.31
CA THR A 31 12.46 -10.26 0.46
C THR A 31 12.20 -11.59 1.18
N THR A 32 12.99 -12.61 0.86
CA THR A 32 13.02 -13.91 1.56
C THR A 32 14.33 -14.13 2.33
N ASP A 33 15.32 -13.24 2.16
CA ASP A 33 16.67 -13.36 2.72
C ASP A 33 17.12 -12.11 3.51
N LEU A 34 16.26 -11.09 3.60
CA LEU A 34 16.50 -9.79 4.22
C LEU A 34 17.60 -8.94 3.55
N SER A 35 18.15 -9.39 2.42
CA SER A 35 19.29 -8.76 1.74
C SER A 35 18.97 -8.37 0.30
N THR A 36 18.36 -9.28 -0.43
CA THR A 36 17.91 -9.09 -1.81
C THR A 36 16.44 -8.72 -1.78
N TRP A 37 16.11 -7.62 -2.45
CA TRP A 37 14.76 -7.07 -2.45
C TRP A 37 14.19 -7.06 -3.86
N SER A 38 12.92 -7.42 -3.99
CA SER A 38 12.16 -7.36 -5.25
C SER A 38 12.22 -5.98 -5.89
N GLU A 39 11.78 -5.92 -7.15
CA GLU A 39 11.38 -4.65 -7.76
C GLU A 39 10.31 -3.95 -6.92
N ARG A 40 10.28 -2.62 -7.05
CA ARG A 40 9.29 -1.77 -6.37
C ARG A 40 7.96 -1.81 -7.11
N THR A 41 6.89 -2.12 -6.39
CA THR A 41 5.52 -2.12 -6.92
C THR A 41 4.66 -1.08 -6.21
N LEU A 42 3.74 -0.44 -6.94
CA LEU A 42 2.79 0.54 -6.41
C LEU A 42 1.61 -0.17 -5.72
N VAL A 43 1.28 0.27 -4.51
CA VAL A 43 0.10 -0.20 -3.73
C VAL A 43 -1.03 0.80 -3.81
N SER A 44 -0.75 2.09 -3.65
CA SER A 44 -1.73 3.17 -3.79
C SER A 44 -1.04 4.47 -4.21
N GLY A 45 -1.58 5.17 -5.20
CA GLY A 45 -1.05 6.43 -5.71
C GLY A 45 -2.04 7.11 -6.64
N VAL A 46 -2.26 8.41 -6.47
CA VAL A 46 -3.29 9.15 -7.22
C VAL A 46 -2.63 10.21 -8.11
N PRO A 47 -2.83 10.18 -9.45
CA PRO A 47 -2.13 11.06 -10.38
C PRO A 47 -2.82 12.42 -10.54
N ASP A 48 -3.00 13.17 -9.45
CA ASP A 48 -3.74 14.44 -9.45
C ASP A 48 -3.00 15.62 -8.80
N THR A 49 -1.73 15.44 -8.46
CA THR A 49 -0.90 16.47 -7.80
C THR A 49 -1.46 17.02 -6.49
N TYR A 50 -2.35 16.28 -5.82
CA TYR A 50 -3.03 16.75 -4.61
C TYR A 50 -3.12 15.67 -3.53
N ARG A 51 -3.68 14.51 -3.86
CA ARG A 51 -3.86 13.41 -2.90
C ARG A 51 -2.54 12.71 -2.64
N ARG A 52 -2.26 12.48 -1.37
CA ARG A 52 -1.01 11.89 -0.86
C ARG A 52 -1.31 10.72 0.08
N PRO A 53 -1.54 9.51 -0.47
CA PRO A 53 -1.58 8.28 0.32
C PRO A 53 -0.35 8.09 1.22
N GLY A 54 -0.55 7.73 2.48
CA GLY A 54 0.50 7.66 3.49
C GLY A 54 0.25 6.62 4.58
N MET A 55 1.28 6.41 5.42
CA MET A 55 1.20 5.66 6.69
C MET A 55 0.50 4.29 6.60
N PHE A 56 0.96 3.44 5.68
CA PHE A 56 0.41 2.09 5.52
C PHE A 56 0.61 1.22 6.77
N VAL A 57 -0.49 0.77 7.37
CA VAL A 57 -0.50 -0.15 8.51
C VAL A 57 -1.38 -1.35 8.20
N SER A 58 -0.82 -2.56 8.25
CA SER A 58 -1.53 -3.81 7.94
C SER A 58 -1.65 -4.75 9.14
N THR A 59 -2.67 -5.58 9.11
CA THR A 59 -2.81 -6.77 9.96
C THR A 59 -2.05 -7.96 9.37
N GLY A 60 -1.89 -9.02 10.16
CA GLY A 60 -1.69 -10.37 9.62
C GLY A 60 -2.96 -10.91 8.94
N LYS A 61 -2.92 -12.16 8.45
CA LYS A 61 -4.09 -12.83 7.87
C LYS A 61 -5.15 -13.04 8.96
N MET A 62 -6.34 -12.52 8.72
CA MET A 62 -7.48 -12.61 9.64
C MET A 62 -8.21 -13.95 9.47
N PRO A 63 -9.11 -14.35 10.40
CA PRO A 63 -9.80 -15.66 10.34
C PRO A 63 -10.66 -15.89 9.10
N ASP A 64 -11.10 -14.82 8.43
CA ASP A 64 -11.84 -14.87 7.17
C ASP A 64 -10.93 -15.02 5.94
N GLY A 65 -9.62 -15.22 6.16
CA GLY A 65 -8.62 -15.37 5.13
C GLY A 65 -8.11 -14.05 4.55
N MET A 66 -8.59 -12.90 5.04
CA MET A 66 -8.25 -11.59 4.49
C MET A 66 -7.15 -10.90 5.30
N TYR A 67 -6.27 -10.19 4.63
CA TYR A 67 -5.45 -9.13 5.18
C TYR A 67 -6.21 -7.81 5.11
N ARG A 68 -5.97 -6.94 6.10
CA ARG A 68 -6.53 -5.59 6.14
C ARG A 68 -5.42 -4.59 6.33
N ALA A 69 -5.55 -3.44 5.70
CA ALA A 69 -4.64 -2.32 5.91
C ALA A 69 -5.40 -1.00 5.95
N VAL A 70 -4.81 -0.03 6.64
CA VAL A 70 -5.26 1.35 6.62
C VAL A 70 -4.17 2.26 6.06
N ILE A 71 -4.61 3.28 5.34
CA ILE A 71 -3.78 4.40 4.89
C ILE A 71 -4.48 5.71 5.25
N GLU A 72 -3.71 6.74 5.52
CA GLU A 72 -4.21 8.11 5.44
C GLU A 72 -4.13 8.61 4.00
N VAL A 73 -5.01 9.54 3.62
CA VAL A 73 -4.90 10.28 2.37
C VAL A 73 -4.87 11.77 2.67
N VAL A 74 -3.66 12.35 2.66
CA VAL A 74 -3.46 13.79 2.84
C VAL A 74 -3.91 14.54 1.57
N GLY A 75 -4.46 15.73 1.75
CA GLY A 75 -5.02 16.57 0.68
C GLY A 75 -6.44 16.99 1.04
N PRO A 76 -7.43 16.06 1.00
CA PRO A 76 -8.80 16.32 1.43
C PRO A 76 -8.89 16.83 2.88
N HIS A 77 -10.00 17.51 3.20
CA HIS A 77 -10.32 17.92 4.58
C HIS A 77 -10.37 16.70 5.52
N ASP A 78 -9.97 16.89 6.78
CA ASP A 78 -9.88 15.87 7.83
C ASP A 78 -8.93 14.68 7.59
N VAL A 79 -8.19 14.64 6.48
CA VAL A 79 -7.21 13.58 6.16
C VAL A 79 -7.84 12.19 6.34
N PRO A 80 -8.79 11.79 5.47
CA PRO A 80 -9.58 10.59 5.66
C PRO A 80 -8.70 9.33 5.76
N ILE A 81 -9.16 8.40 6.60
CA ILE A 81 -8.58 7.06 6.73
C ILE A 81 -9.34 6.09 5.82
N HIS A 82 -8.57 5.30 5.09
CA HIS A 82 -9.07 4.39 4.07
C HIS A 82 -8.72 2.95 4.41
N LEU A 83 -9.69 2.04 4.26
CA LEU A 83 -9.51 0.60 4.47
C LEU A 83 -9.22 -0.09 3.13
N LEU A 84 -8.17 -0.92 3.12
CA LEU A 84 -7.84 -1.83 2.04
C LEU A 84 -8.02 -3.26 2.53
N GLU A 85 -8.58 -4.11 1.66
CA GLU A 85 -8.76 -5.54 1.93
C GLU A 85 -8.16 -6.37 0.80
N SER A 86 -7.45 -7.44 1.16
CA SER A 86 -6.84 -8.35 0.19
C SER A 86 -6.74 -9.77 0.74
N ASP A 87 -6.81 -10.78 -0.09
CA ASP A 87 -6.49 -12.16 0.25
C ASP A 87 -4.97 -12.47 0.10
N SER A 88 -4.21 -11.51 -0.43
CA SER A 88 -2.78 -11.62 -0.71
C SER A 88 -1.99 -10.44 -0.12
N PRO A 89 -0.84 -10.68 0.54
CA PRO A 89 0.01 -9.59 1.01
C PRO A 89 0.66 -8.80 -0.15
N ALA A 90 0.76 -9.39 -1.35
CA ALA A 90 1.45 -8.77 -2.48
C ALA A 90 0.59 -7.77 -3.26
N GLN A 91 -0.73 -7.82 -3.11
CA GLN A 91 -1.68 -7.06 -3.94
C GLN A 91 -2.74 -6.43 -3.04
N TRP A 92 -3.14 -5.19 -3.34
CA TRP A 92 -4.13 -4.46 -2.53
C TRP A 92 -5.17 -3.73 -3.38
N GLY A 93 -5.29 -4.13 -4.65
CA GLY A 93 -6.28 -3.65 -5.61
C GLY A 93 -5.68 -2.74 -6.66
N ASP A 94 -6.55 -2.01 -7.36
CA ASP A 94 -6.09 -1.02 -8.33
C ASP A 94 -5.31 0.08 -7.60
N PRO A 95 -4.00 0.22 -7.87
CA PRO A 95 -3.17 1.20 -7.20
C PRO A 95 -3.60 2.64 -7.44
N GLN A 96 -4.43 2.94 -8.46
CA GLN A 96 -4.92 4.29 -8.72
C GLN A 96 -6.18 4.66 -7.92
N THR A 97 -6.72 3.72 -7.16
CA THR A 97 -7.86 4.00 -6.27
C THR A 97 -7.38 4.73 -5.01
N SER A 98 -8.11 5.78 -4.64
CA SER A 98 -7.82 6.61 -3.46
C SER A 98 -8.14 5.95 -2.12
N GLY A 99 -8.23 4.62 -2.03
CA GLY A 99 -8.37 3.92 -0.75
C GLY A 99 -9.71 3.22 -0.47
N ALA A 100 -10.43 2.76 -1.49
CA ALA A 100 -11.44 1.72 -1.32
C ALA A 100 -11.15 0.62 -2.33
N ALA A 101 -10.21 -0.24 -1.98
CA ALA A 101 -9.72 -1.28 -2.85
C ALA A 101 -9.94 -2.63 -2.18
N ARG A 102 -10.76 -3.46 -2.82
CA ARG A 102 -11.01 -4.83 -2.39
C ARG A 102 -10.52 -5.77 -3.48
N VAL A 103 -9.56 -6.61 -3.13
CA VAL A 103 -9.12 -7.74 -3.96
C VAL A 103 -9.68 -9.02 -3.36
N ARG A 104 -10.17 -9.89 -4.23
CA ARG A 104 -10.63 -11.25 -3.93
C ARG A 104 -9.92 -12.21 -4.86
#